data_AF-A0A497Q7A8-F1
#
_entry.id   AF-A0A497Q7A8-F1
#
_cell.length_a   1.000
_cell.length_b   1.000
_cell.length_c   1.000
_cell.angle_alpha   90.00
_cell.angle_beta   90.00
_cell.angle_gamma   90.00
#
_symmetry.space_group_name_H-M   'P 1'
#
loop_
_entity.id
_entity.type
_entity.pdbx_description
1 polymer ?
#
loop_
_entity_poly.entity_id
_entity_poly.type
_entity_poly.pdbx_seq_one_letter_code
_entity_poly.pdbx_strand_id
1 'polypeptide(L)'
;MRRLEDKITGVIAYVLPLLASFPPMLGWAGLMTLPFIFFLTSILVRFAELPSSLGYLLLGGSALDVGASVLGLALLALSVVYMRSRKSSGLVISGPYRFVRHPQYLGLILFTASMTSRSVWMLTHTFGVGWLSLEQTVFLWYAMSVSYAIIAGVEELQLSKKFPDDWPGYREATGFMLPAVSTKNRAIETLILLVCFGLLLSVMIAVNP
;
A
#
# COMPACT_ATOMS: atom_id res chain seq x y z
N MET A 1 25.87 -18.60 -4.58
CA MET A 1 25.38 -17.55 -3.65
C MET A 1 24.30 -16.67 -4.28
N ARG A 2 24.55 -15.96 -5.41
CA ARG A 2 23.54 -15.07 -6.06
C ARG A 2 22.14 -15.68 -6.32
N ARG A 3 22.06 -16.94 -6.79
CA ARG A 3 20.77 -17.63 -7.02
C ARG A 3 19.94 -17.88 -5.74
N LEU A 4 20.59 -17.96 -4.59
CA LEU A 4 19.93 -18.17 -3.32
C LEU A 4 19.40 -16.83 -2.78
N GLU A 5 20.18 -15.75 -2.92
CA GLU A 5 19.77 -14.39 -2.58
C GLU A 5 18.57 -13.93 -3.43
N ASP A 6 18.56 -14.19 -4.73
CA ASP A 6 17.43 -13.82 -5.59
C ASP A 6 16.15 -14.61 -5.27
N LYS A 7 16.29 -15.90 -4.90
CA LYS A 7 15.16 -16.73 -4.44
C LYS A 7 14.67 -16.28 -3.07
N ILE A 8 15.56 -16.00 -2.13
CA ILE A 8 15.24 -15.51 -0.80
C ILE A 8 14.57 -14.15 -0.90
N THR A 9 15.10 -13.24 -1.73
CA THR A 9 14.54 -11.89 -1.90
C THR A 9 13.23 -11.91 -2.67
N GLY A 10 13.06 -12.81 -3.63
CA GLY A 10 11.79 -13.06 -4.30
C GLY A 10 10.74 -13.62 -3.33
N VAL A 11 11.10 -14.64 -2.54
CA VAL A 11 10.22 -15.18 -1.50
C VAL A 11 9.90 -14.09 -0.48
N ILE A 12 10.89 -13.40 0.08
CA ILE A 12 10.75 -12.28 1.00
C ILE A 12 9.91 -11.15 0.40
N ALA A 13 9.95 -10.85 -0.89
CA ALA A 13 9.11 -9.82 -1.51
C ALA A 13 7.65 -10.29 -1.76
N TYR A 14 7.44 -11.57 -2.04
CA TYR A 14 6.08 -12.17 -2.08
C TYR A 14 5.49 -12.37 -0.68
N VAL A 15 6.38 -12.58 0.28
CA VAL A 15 6.08 -12.91 1.64
C VAL A 15 6.12 -11.64 2.51
N LEU A 16 6.70 -10.50 2.09
CA LEU A 16 6.71 -9.24 2.87
C LEU A 16 5.33 -8.61 3.00
N PRO A 17 4.46 -8.64 1.98
CA PRO A 17 3.05 -8.29 2.16
C PRO A 17 2.32 -9.24 3.12
N LEU A 18 2.87 -10.44 3.37
CA LEU A 18 2.36 -11.47 4.30
C LEU A 18 3.09 -11.48 5.68
N LEU A 19 4.32 -10.95 5.75
CA LEU A 19 5.25 -10.83 6.88
C LEU A 19 5.59 -9.36 7.17
N ALA A 20 4.72 -8.40 6.84
CA ALA A 20 4.68 -7.09 7.50
C ALA A 20 4.26 -7.26 8.98
N SER A 21 4.82 -8.29 9.62
CA SER A 21 4.25 -9.09 10.68
C SER A 21 5.25 -10.18 11.08
N PHE A 22 6.36 -9.81 11.73
CA PHE A 22 7.15 -10.66 12.63
C PHE A 22 8.08 -9.78 13.48
N PRO A 23 8.47 -10.15 14.72
CA PRO A 23 7.67 -10.49 15.90
C PRO A 23 7.95 -9.51 17.08
N PRO A 24 7.05 -9.29 18.05
CA PRO A 24 7.50 -9.09 19.42
C PRO A 24 7.68 -10.48 20.03
N MET A 25 8.92 -10.79 20.38
CA MET A 25 9.16 -11.71 21.49
C MET A 25 8.28 -11.26 22.67
N LEU A 26 7.61 -12.21 23.31
CA LEU A 26 6.79 -12.09 24.52
C LEU A 26 5.32 -11.70 24.32
N GLY A 27 4.47 -12.75 24.26
CA GLY A 27 3.21 -12.78 25.00
C GLY A 27 1.97 -12.34 24.24
N TRP A 28 1.83 -11.06 23.89
CA TRP A 28 0.50 -10.49 23.60
C TRP A 28 0.58 -9.21 22.75
N ALA A 29 0.69 -9.29 21.41
CA ALA A 29 0.46 -8.14 20.51
C ALA A 29 0.41 -8.50 19.00
N GLY A 30 -0.15 -9.64 18.61
CA GLY A 30 -0.32 -10.06 17.21
C GLY A 30 -1.47 -9.38 16.47
N LEU A 31 -1.79 -8.11 16.75
CA LEU A 31 -3.09 -7.51 16.41
C LEU A 31 -3.13 -6.72 15.09
N MET A 32 -2.12 -6.88 14.24
CA MET A 32 -2.06 -6.28 12.90
C MET A 32 -2.14 -7.28 11.75
N THR A 33 -1.87 -8.55 12.01
CA THR A 33 -2.22 -9.66 11.12
C THR A 33 -3.68 -10.06 11.26
N LEU A 34 -4.28 -9.75 12.42
CA LEU A 34 -5.65 -10.13 12.72
C LEU A 34 -6.71 -9.40 11.89
N PRO A 35 -6.68 -8.10 11.53
CA PRO A 35 -7.82 -7.49 10.83
C PRO A 35 -8.03 -8.02 9.42
N PHE A 36 -7.00 -8.09 8.57
CA PHE A 36 -7.18 -8.49 7.17
C PHE A 36 -7.29 -10.01 6.99
N ILE A 37 -6.49 -10.82 7.69
CA ILE A 37 -6.66 -12.28 7.63
C ILE A 37 -7.95 -12.68 8.34
N PHE A 38 -8.32 -12.08 9.48
CA PHE A 38 -9.61 -12.39 10.12
C PHE A 38 -10.79 -11.91 9.30
N PHE A 39 -10.69 -10.75 8.61
CA PHE A 39 -11.67 -10.29 7.63
C PHE A 39 -11.76 -11.21 6.42
N LEU A 40 -10.64 -11.65 5.84
CA LEU A 40 -10.63 -12.63 4.75
C LEU A 40 -11.18 -13.98 5.23
N THR A 41 -10.83 -14.45 6.43
CA THR A 41 -11.38 -15.68 6.99
C THR A 41 -12.84 -15.53 7.39
N SER A 42 -13.29 -14.36 7.88
CA SER A 42 -14.70 -14.13 8.21
C SER A 42 -15.52 -14.04 6.94
N ILE A 43 -14.99 -13.44 5.87
CA ILE A 43 -15.54 -13.50 4.52
C ILE A 43 -15.64 -14.95 4.02
N LEU A 44 -14.58 -15.74 4.17
CA LEU A 44 -14.55 -17.14 3.70
C LEU A 44 -15.47 -18.05 4.52
N VAL A 45 -15.59 -17.81 5.83
CA VAL A 45 -16.45 -18.57 6.76
C VAL A 45 -17.92 -18.12 6.65
N ARG A 46 -18.17 -16.84 6.36
CA ARG A 46 -19.50 -16.25 6.16
C ARG A 46 -19.72 -15.95 4.67
N PHE A 47 -19.58 -16.98 3.83
CA PHE A 47 -19.71 -16.85 2.37
C PHE A 47 -21.03 -16.19 1.93
N ALA A 48 -22.11 -16.37 2.70
CA ALA A 48 -23.40 -15.72 2.45
C ALA A 48 -23.39 -14.20 2.66
N GLU A 49 -22.51 -13.67 3.53
CA GLU A 49 -22.32 -12.24 3.82
C GLU A 49 -21.22 -11.61 2.96
N LEU A 50 -20.63 -12.39 2.05
CA LEU A 50 -19.56 -11.97 1.15
C LEU A 50 -19.99 -10.83 0.21
N PRO A 51 -21.19 -10.82 -0.39
CA PRO A 51 -21.65 -9.73 -1.24
C PRO A 51 -21.79 -8.40 -0.48
N SER A 52 -22.33 -8.43 0.75
CA SER A 52 -22.49 -7.24 1.58
C SER A 52 -21.16 -6.73 2.14
N SER A 53 -20.25 -7.64 2.53
CA SER A 53 -18.91 -7.29 3.01
C SER A 53 -18.03 -6.69 1.91
N LEU A 54 -18.10 -7.23 0.69
CA LEU A 54 -17.45 -6.65 -0.48
C LEU A 54 -18.07 -5.30 -0.86
N GLY A 55 -19.40 -5.19 -0.78
CA GLY A 55 -20.11 -3.93 -0.95
C GLY A 55 -19.60 -2.86 0.02
N TYR A 56 -19.46 -3.18 1.30
CA TYR A 56 -18.93 -2.25 2.30
C TYR A 56 -17.44 -1.91 2.06
N LEU A 57 -16.62 -2.90 1.70
CA LEU A 57 -15.19 -2.69 1.43
C LEU A 57 -14.95 -1.82 0.20
N LEU A 58 -15.78 -1.92 -0.84
CA LEU A 58 -15.60 -1.15 -2.07
C LEU A 58 -16.38 0.17 -2.05
N LEU A 59 -17.60 0.17 -1.53
CA LEU A 59 -18.58 1.25 -1.66
C LEU A 59 -18.99 1.89 -0.34
N GLY A 60 -18.37 1.52 0.80
CA GLY A 60 -18.65 2.12 2.10
C GLY A 60 -18.03 3.52 2.29
N GLY A 61 -18.52 4.26 3.29
CA GLY A 61 -18.01 5.59 3.66
C GLY A 61 -18.42 6.72 2.71
N SER A 62 -17.64 7.80 2.70
CA SER A 62 -17.87 8.96 1.84
C SER A 62 -17.54 8.68 0.37
N ALA A 63 -17.98 9.57 -0.54
CA ALA A 63 -17.61 9.49 -1.95
C ALA A 63 -16.08 9.51 -2.18
N LEU A 64 -15.33 10.20 -1.31
CA LEU A 64 -13.87 10.20 -1.35
C LEU A 64 -13.27 8.85 -0.95
N ASP A 65 -13.86 8.17 0.04
CA ASP A 65 -13.47 6.81 0.43
C ASP A 65 -13.69 5.82 -0.71
N VAL A 66 -14.86 5.87 -1.33
CA VAL A 66 -15.18 5.02 -2.48
C VAL A 66 -14.22 5.30 -3.64
N GLY A 67 -13.98 6.57 -3.96
CA GLY A 67 -13.04 6.97 -5.00
C GLY A 67 -11.63 6.45 -4.74
N ALA A 68 -11.11 6.66 -3.53
CA ALA A 68 -9.78 6.21 -3.13
C ALA A 68 -9.65 4.68 -3.11
N SER A 69 -10.69 3.97 -2.62
CA SER A 69 -10.74 2.51 -2.61
C SER A 69 -10.71 1.92 -4.01
N VAL A 70 -11.62 2.38 -4.88
CA VAL A 70 -11.75 1.87 -6.26
C VAL A 70 -10.51 2.21 -7.06
N LEU A 71 -10.04 3.45 -7.01
CA LEU A 71 -8.83 3.87 -7.72
C LEU A 71 -7.59 3.14 -7.19
N GLY A 72 -7.46 3.01 -5.87
CA GLY A 72 -6.34 2.32 -5.24
C GLY A 72 -6.25 0.85 -5.64
N LEU A 73 -7.37 0.14 -5.59
CA LEU A 73 -7.45 -1.26 -6.02
C LEU A 73 -7.26 -1.43 -7.53
N ALA A 74 -7.87 -0.56 -8.34
CA ALA A 74 -7.68 -0.60 -9.79
C ALA A 74 -6.22 -0.38 -10.15
N LEU A 75 -5.57 0.62 -9.55
CA LEU A 75 -4.16 0.90 -9.79
C LEU A 75 -3.27 -0.27 -9.32
N LEU A 76 -3.54 -0.84 -8.14
CA LEU A 76 -2.82 -2.02 -7.64
C LEU A 76 -2.95 -3.21 -8.61
N ALA A 77 -4.19 -3.57 -8.97
CA ALA A 77 -4.47 -4.71 -9.84
C ALA A 77 -3.86 -4.53 -11.23
N LEU A 78 -4.09 -3.37 -11.86
CA LEU A 78 -3.54 -3.06 -13.18
C LEU A 78 -2.01 -3.07 -13.16
N SER A 79 -1.38 -2.51 -12.12
CA SER A 79 0.09 -2.48 -12.00
C SER A 79 0.68 -3.88 -11.84
N VAL A 80 0.08 -4.70 -10.96
CA VAL A 80 0.53 -6.09 -10.74
C VAL A 80 0.38 -6.93 -12.01
N VAL A 81 -0.77 -6.86 -12.68
CA VAL A 81 -1.02 -7.58 -13.93
C VAL A 81 -0.04 -7.12 -15.01
N TYR A 82 0.13 -5.80 -15.17
CA TYR A 82 1.03 -5.23 -16.17
C TYR A 82 2.49 -5.65 -15.92
N MET A 83 2.99 -5.49 -14.69
CA MET A 83 4.32 -5.90 -14.29
C MET A 83 4.55 -7.39 -14.56
N ARG A 84 3.61 -8.27 -14.16
CA ARG A 84 3.72 -9.71 -14.42
C ARG A 84 3.80 -10.04 -15.91
N SER A 85 3.03 -9.33 -16.74
CA SER A 85 3.02 -9.55 -18.20
C SER A 85 4.27 -9.05 -18.92
N ARG A 86 4.97 -8.04 -18.37
CA ARG A 86 6.12 -7.38 -19.02
C ARG A 86 7.47 -7.62 -18.35
N LYS A 87 7.52 -8.29 -17.19
CA LYS A 87 8.76 -8.54 -16.45
C LYS A 87 9.79 -9.37 -17.21
N SER A 88 9.37 -10.24 -18.13
CA SER A 88 10.28 -11.06 -18.95
C SER A 88 10.99 -10.26 -20.04
N SER A 89 10.42 -9.12 -20.47
CA SER A 89 10.96 -8.28 -21.55
C SER A 89 12.00 -7.24 -21.11
N GLY A 90 12.35 -7.17 -19.82
CA GLY A 90 13.33 -6.22 -19.28
C GLY A 90 12.74 -5.25 -18.26
N LEU A 91 13.31 -4.05 -18.18
CA LEU A 91 12.84 -2.99 -17.28
C LEU A 91 11.45 -2.48 -17.73
N VAL A 92 10.47 -2.53 -16.83
CA VAL A 92 9.09 -2.13 -17.12
C VAL A 92 8.93 -0.63 -16.88
N ILE A 93 8.93 0.16 -17.96
CA ILE A 93 8.84 1.64 -17.92
C ILE A 93 7.55 2.20 -18.54
N SER A 94 6.64 1.34 -18.98
CA SER A 94 5.44 1.67 -19.73
C SER A 94 4.16 1.34 -18.96
N GLY A 95 2.99 1.70 -19.51
CA GLY A 95 1.71 1.52 -18.83
C GLY A 95 1.63 2.39 -17.56
N PRO A 96 1.19 1.86 -16.40
CA PRO A 96 1.13 2.64 -15.16
C PRO A 96 2.53 3.08 -14.67
N TYR A 97 3.58 2.33 -15.02
CA TYR A 97 4.98 2.62 -14.66
C TYR A 97 5.55 3.84 -15.39
N ARG A 98 4.87 4.37 -16.41
CA ARG A 98 5.30 5.61 -17.07
C ARG A 98 5.01 6.88 -16.25
N PHE A 99 4.08 6.78 -15.31
CA PHE A 99 3.60 7.92 -14.53
C PHE A 99 4.28 8.00 -13.17
N VAL A 100 4.47 6.85 -12.54
CA VAL A 100 5.17 6.68 -11.26
C VAL A 100 5.97 5.38 -11.31
N ARG A 101 7.09 5.31 -10.60
CA ARG A 101 7.97 4.12 -10.56
C ARG A 101 7.34 2.96 -9.77
N HIS A 102 6.46 3.29 -8.83
CA HIS A 102 5.86 2.34 -7.89
C HIS A 102 4.32 2.47 -7.81
N PRO A 103 3.60 2.27 -8.94
CA PRO A 103 2.15 2.44 -8.98
C PRO A 103 1.41 1.42 -8.11
N GLN A 104 1.97 0.22 -7.91
CA GLN A 104 1.40 -0.78 -6.99
C GLN A 104 1.34 -0.30 -5.53
N TYR A 105 2.41 0.37 -5.05
CA TYR A 105 2.47 0.87 -3.68
C TYR A 105 1.62 2.13 -3.52
N LEU A 106 1.57 2.99 -4.54
CA LEU A 106 0.63 4.10 -4.59
C LEU A 106 -0.82 3.61 -4.45
N GLY A 107 -1.20 2.57 -5.21
CA GLY A 107 -2.53 1.97 -5.12
C GLY A 107 -2.84 1.41 -3.73
N LEU A 108 -1.85 0.78 -3.09
CA LEU A 108 -1.97 0.24 -1.74
C LEU A 108 -2.14 1.33 -0.68
N ILE A 109 -1.39 2.44 -0.76
CA ILE A 109 -1.52 3.59 0.14
C ILE A 109 -2.91 4.22 0.01
N LEU A 110 -3.42 4.41 -1.21
CA LEU A 110 -4.77 4.95 -1.46
C LEU A 110 -5.87 4.05 -0.89
N PHE A 111 -5.78 2.75 -1.17
CA PHE A 111 -6.76 1.78 -0.67
C PHE A 111 -6.76 1.72 0.86
N THR A 112 -5.57 1.62 1.47
CA THR A 112 -5.45 1.57 2.94
C THR A 112 -5.85 2.89 3.60
N ALA A 113 -5.65 4.05 2.96
CA ALA A 113 -6.13 5.33 3.47
C ALA A 113 -7.66 5.37 3.59
N SER A 114 -8.38 4.84 2.59
CA SER A 114 -9.84 4.70 2.67
C SER A 114 -10.28 3.77 3.81
N MET A 115 -9.61 2.63 3.97
CA MET A 115 -9.91 1.72 5.08
C MET A 115 -9.63 2.37 6.44
N THR A 116 -8.56 3.14 6.56
CA THR A 116 -8.22 3.90 7.77
C THR A 116 -9.27 4.97 8.07
N SER A 117 -9.70 5.76 7.08
CA SER A 117 -10.77 6.76 7.22
C SER A 117 -12.06 6.15 7.77
N ARG A 118 -12.52 5.04 7.17
CA ARG A 118 -13.71 4.31 7.64
C ARG A 118 -13.52 3.73 9.04
N SER A 119 -12.32 3.23 9.36
CA SER A 119 -12.00 2.71 10.69
C SER A 119 -12.06 3.81 11.75
N VAL A 120 -11.55 5.00 11.43
CA VAL A 120 -11.66 6.18 12.29
C VAL A 120 -13.13 6.55 12.51
N TRP A 121 -13.94 6.56 11.44
CA TRP A 121 -15.37 6.84 11.54
C TRP A 121 -16.12 5.85 12.44
N MET A 122 -15.84 4.54 12.29
CA MET A 122 -16.45 3.52 13.16
C MET A 122 -16.04 3.73 14.62
N LEU A 123 -14.76 3.97 14.88
CA LEU A 123 -14.27 4.26 16.24
C LEU A 123 -14.97 5.47 16.88
N THR A 124 -15.32 6.50 16.11
CA THR A 124 -15.98 7.69 16.64
C THR A 124 -17.50 7.54 16.79
N HIS A 125 -18.16 6.71 15.96
CA HIS A 125 -19.64 6.64 15.92
C HIS A 125 -20.24 5.34 16.46
N THR A 126 -19.47 4.26 16.62
CA THR A 126 -19.97 2.97 17.14
C THR A 126 -19.42 2.67 18.53
N PHE A 127 -19.51 3.64 19.45
CA PHE A 127 -19.08 3.52 20.85
C PHE A 127 -17.60 3.13 21.04
N GLY A 128 -16.72 3.42 20.08
CA GLY A 128 -15.30 3.10 20.20
C GLY A 128 -14.99 1.61 20.17
N VAL A 129 -15.87 0.76 19.63
CA VAL A 129 -15.59 -0.67 19.47
C VAL A 129 -14.51 -0.86 18.40
N GLY A 130 -13.26 -0.82 18.84
CA GLY A 130 -12.11 -1.12 18.02
C GLY A 130 -10.88 -1.35 18.90
N TRP A 131 -9.88 -2.01 18.31
CA TRP A 131 -8.76 -2.57 19.07
C TRP A 131 -7.61 -1.58 19.24
N LEU A 132 -7.70 -0.46 18.52
CA LEU A 132 -6.75 0.65 18.50
C LEU A 132 -7.50 1.94 18.80
N SER A 133 -6.82 2.89 19.46
CA SER A 133 -7.32 4.26 19.54
C SER A 133 -7.30 4.94 18.16
N LEU A 134 -8.01 6.06 18.04
CA LEU A 134 -7.99 6.88 16.83
C LEU A 134 -6.56 7.28 16.43
N GLU A 135 -5.77 7.76 17.41
CA GLU A 135 -4.38 8.15 17.21
C GLU A 135 -3.50 6.97 16.77
N GLN A 136 -3.67 5.80 17.40
CA GLN A 136 -2.94 4.59 17.04
C GLN A 136 -3.29 4.12 15.63
N THR A 137 -4.55 4.23 15.23
CA THR A 137 -5.04 3.85 13.89
C THR A 137 -4.42 4.72 12.80
N VAL A 138 -4.36 6.05 13.01
CA VAL A 138 -3.74 6.99 12.07
C VAL A 138 -2.22 6.84 12.05
N PHE A 139 -1.57 6.77 13.22
CA PHE A 139 -0.13 6.55 13.35
C PHE A 139 0.30 5.29 12.59
N LEU A 140 -0.47 4.23 12.73
CA LEU A 140 -0.19 2.98 12.08
C LEU A 140 -0.26 3.08 10.55
N TRP A 141 -1.23 3.81 10.02
CA TRP A 141 -1.29 4.05 8.58
C TRP A 141 -0.06 4.80 8.05
N TYR A 142 0.47 5.77 8.81
CA TYR A 142 1.75 6.42 8.48
C TYR A 142 2.92 5.42 8.52
N ALA A 143 3.00 4.58 9.56
CA ALA A 143 4.05 3.57 9.68
C ALA A 143 4.03 2.57 8.51
N MET A 144 2.83 2.14 8.08
CA MET A 144 2.67 1.30 6.89
C MET A 144 3.11 2.03 5.61
N SER A 145 2.72 3.30 5.44
CA SER A 145 3.10 4.11 4.27
C SER A 145 4.62 4.30 4.18
N VAL A 146 5.28 4.55 5.31
CA VAL A 146 6.76 4.60 5.41
C VAL A 146 7.37 3.24 5.04
N SER A 147 6.78 2.15 5.53
CA SER A 147 7.26 0.79 5.22
C SER A 147 7.19 0.51 3.71
N TYR A 148 6.09 0.88 3.04
CA TYR A 148 5.98 0.76 1.59
C TYR A 148 7.03 1.60 0.85
N ALA A 149 7.29 2.83 1.30
CA ALA A 149 8.35 3.66 0.74
C ALA A 149 9.76 3.05 0.93
N ILE A 150 10.02 2.42 2.07
CA ILE A 150 11.29 1.71 2.31
C ILE A 150 11.43 0.52 1.36
N ILE A 151 10.39 -0.31 1.24
CA ILE A 151 10.40 -1.50 0.37
C ILE A 151 10.63 -1.08 -1.09
N ALA A 152 9.87 -0.12 -1.58
CA ALA A 152 10.06 0.45 -2.91
C ALA A 152 11.48 0.98 -3.10
N GLY A 153 12.05 1.63 -2.09
CA GLY A 153 13.43 2.08 -2.09
C GLY A 153 14.46 0.95 -2.18
N VAL A 154 14.19 -0.21 -1.57
CA VAL A 154 15.02 -1.42 -1.71
C VAL A 154 14.88 -2.00 -3.12
N GLU A 155 13.67 -2.03 -3.69
CA GLU A 155 13.45 -2.46 -5.07
C GLU A 155 14.22 -1.58 -6.06
N GLU A 156 14.24 -0.25 -5.86
CA GLU A 156 15.02 0.67 -6.70
C GLU A 156 16.53 0.38 -6.66
N LEU A 157 17.06 0.00 -5.48
CA LEU A 157 18.47 -0.39 -5.34
C LEU A 157 18.79 -1.72 -6.06
N GLN A 158 17.80 -2.60 -6.22
CA GLN A 158 17.96 -3.82 -6.99
C GLN A 158 17.84 -3.55 -8.50
N LEU A 159 16.91 -2.68 -8.88
CA LEU A 159 16.72 -2.27 -10.28
C LEU A 159 17.95 -1.53 -10.81
N SER A 160 18.57 -0.65 -10.01
CA SER A 160 19.80 0.06 -10.41
C SER A 160 20.98 -0.90 -10.65
N LYS A 161 21.05 -2.00 -9.91
CA LYS A 161 22.08 -3.04 -10.10
C LYS A 161 21.77 -3.94 -11.30
N LYS A 162 20.49 -4.21 -11.56
CA LYS A 162 20.05 -5.11 -12.62
C LYS A 162 20.02 -4.45 -14.00
N PHE A 163 19.72 -3.17 -14.06
CA PHE A 163 19.59 -2.38 -15.28
C PHE A 163 20.42 -1.09 -15.17
N PRO A 164 21.77 -1.19 -15.07
CA PRO A 164 22.63 -0.04 -14.80
C PRO A 164 22.56 1.04 -15.89
N ASP A 165 22.32 0.66 -17.14
CA ASP A 165 22.29 1.58 -18.28
C ASP A 165 20.91 2.27 -18.44
N ASP A 166 19.81 1.54 -18.22
CA ASP A 166 18.45 2.04 -18.43
C ASP A 166 17.84 2.73 -17.19
N TRP A 167 18.20 2.27 -15.99
CA TRP A 167 17.59 2.73 -14.74
C TRP A 167 17.81 4.22 -14.44
N PRO A 168 19.00 4.82 -14.63
CA PRO A 168 19.22 6.22 -14.34
C PRO A 168 18.28 7.15 -15.14
N GLY A 169 18.14 6.90 -16.44
CA GLY A 169 17.25 7.69 -17.30
C GLY A 169 15.78 7.55 -16.91
N TYR A 170 15.34 6.32 -16.59
CA TYR A 170 13.98 6.10 -16.10
C TYR A 170 13.71 6.79 -14.75
N ARG A 171 14.66 6.71 -13.83
CA ARG A 171 14.56 7.33 -12.50
C ARG A 171 14.43 8.84 -12.57
N GLU A 172 15.17 9.49 -13.46
CA GLU A 172 15.08 10.95 -13.63
C GLU A 172 13.75 11.37 -14.26
N ALA A 173 13.25 10.60 -15.23
CA ALA A 173 12.04 10.94 -15.98
C ALA A 173 10.72 10.68 -15.23
N THR A 174 10.70 9.73 -14.28
CA THR A 174 9.46 9.25 -13.65
C THR A 174 9.54 9.40 -12.15
N GLY A 175 8.52 9.98 -11.49
CA GLY A 175 8.50 10.18 -10.03
C GLY A 175 8.34 8.89 -9.22
N PHE A 176 8.71 8.89 -7.94
CA PHE A 176 8.73 7.69 -7.10
C PHE A 176 7.37 6.98 -6.98
N MET A 177 6.45 7.61 -6.27
CA MET A 177 5.08 7.13 -6.03
C MET A 177 4.04 8.26 -6.23
N LEU A 178 4.47 9.51 -6.34
CA LEU A 178 3.63 10.63 -6.70
C LEU A 178 3.90 11.02 -8.15
N PRO A 179 2.87 11.18 -8.99
CA PRO A 179 3.05 11.63 -10.35
C PRO A 179 3.63 13.06 -10.35
N ALA A 180 4.46 13.36 -11.35
CA ALA A 180 5.11 14.66 -11.54
C ALA A 180 6.06 15.14 -10.42
N VAL A 181 6.28 14.36 -9.36
CA VAL A 181 7.29 14.64 -8.33
C VAL A 181 8.49 13.72 -8.57
N SER A 182 9.46 14.22 -9.34
CA SER A 182 10.76 13.58 -9.52
C SER A 182 11.82 14.44 -8.85
N THR A 183 12.44 13.91 -7.79
CA THR A 183 13.59 14.57 -7.17
C THR A 183 14.76 13.62 -7.04
N LYS A 184 15.98 14.15 -6.99
CA LYS A 184 17.18 13.33 -6.76
C LYS A 184 17.21 12.70 -5.36
N ASN A 185 16.49 13.30 -4.40
CA ASN A 185 16.50 12.90 -3.01
C ASN A 185 15.21 12.14 -2.64
N ARG A 186 15.34 10.81 -2.47
CA ARG A 186 14.24 9.93 -2.08
C ARG A 186 13.58 10.35 -0.77
N ALA A 187 14.32 10.87 0.21
CA ALA A 187 13.74 11.30 1.47
C ALA A 187 12.75 12.46 1.28
N ILE A 188 13.03 13.36 0.33
CA ILE A 188 12.11 14.44 -0.04
C ILE A 188 10.87 13.87 -0.74
N GLU A 189 11.04 12.95 -1.70
CA GLU A 189 9.89 12.28 -2.36
C GLU A 189 8.99 11.57 -1.35
N THR A 190 9.58 10.84 -0.39
CA THR A 190 8.84 10.18 0.69
C THR A 190 8.15 11.18 1.62
N LEU A 191 8.82 12.28 2.00
CA LEU A 191 8.21 13.30 2.84
C LEU A 191 7.00 13.96 2.15
N ILE A 192 7.15 14.34 0.88
CA ILE A 192 6.05 14.90 0.07
C ILE A 192 4.90 13.89 -0.02
N LEU A 193 5.20 12.61 -0.25
CA LEU A 193 4.21 11.54 -0.24
C LEU A 193 3.43 11.49 1.08
N LEU A 194 4.12 11.44 2.22
CA LEU A 194 3.47 11.36 3.53
C LEU A 194 2.62 12.60 3.83
N VAL A 195 3.10 13.79 3.45
CA VAL A 195 2.33 15.04 3.62
C VAL A 195 1.10 15.05 2.73
N CYS A 196 1.23 14.74 1.43
CA CYS A 196 0.12 14.75 0.48
C CYS A 196 -0.97 13.75 0.86
N PHE A 197 -0.61 12.49 1.14
CA PHE A 197 -1.59 11.48 1.53
C PHE A 197 -2.09 11.66 2.97
N GLY A 198 -1.28 12.25 3.85
CA GLY A 198 -1.71 12.64 5.19
C GLY A 198 -2.80 13.70 5.17
N LEU A 199 -2.65 14.71 4.30
CA LEU A 199 -3.68 15.72 4.06
C LEU A 199 -4.92 15.09 3.43
N LEU A 200 -4.76 14.21 2.43
CA LEU A 200 -5.87 13.48 1.83
C LEU A 200 -6.64 12.69 2.90
N LEU A 201 -5.96 11.90 3.72
CA LEU A 201 -6.59 11.13 4.80
C LEU A 201 -7.33 12.04 5.80
N SER A 202 -6.73 13.19 6.14
CA SER A 202 -7.38 14.15 7.05
C SER A 202 -8.68 14.71 6.46
N VAL A 203 -8.68 15.04 5.16
CA VAL A 203 -9.89 15.47 4.44
C VAL A 203 -10.93 14.34 4.38
N MET A 204 -10.51 13.11 4.09
CA MET A 204 -11.41 11.96 4.05
C MET A 204 -12.08 11.72 5.40
N ILE A 205 -11.34 11.78 6.51
CA ILE A 205 -11.88 11.66 7.86
C ILE A 205 -12.87 12.79 8.16
N ALA A 206 -12.57 14.03 7.76
CA ALA A 206 -13.43 15.18 8.03
C ALA A 206 -14.76 15.18 7.23
N VAL A 207 -14.77 14.53 6.06
CA VAL A 207 -15.95 14.46 5.16
C VAL A 207 -16.74 13.17 5.34
N ASN A 208 -16.23 12.20 6.13
CA ASN A 208 -16.94 10.95 6.39
C ASN A 208 -18.15 11.20 7.31
N PRO A 209 -19.39 11.02 6.82
CA PRO A 209 -20.61 11.41 7.52
C PRO A 209 -20.96 10.47 8.66
#